data_AF-A0A2H9VNV2-F1
#
_entry.id   AF-A0A2H9VNV2-F1
#
_cell.length_a   1.000
_cell.length_b   1.000
_cell.length_c   1.000
_cell.angle_alpha   90.00
_cell.angle_beta   90.00
_cell.angle_gamma   90.00
#
_symmetry.space_group_name_H-M   'P 1'
#
loop_
_entity.id
_entity.type
_entity.pdbx_description
1 polymer ?
#
loop_
_entity_poly.entity_id
_entity_poly.type
_entity_poly.pdbx_seq_one_letter_code
_entity_poly.pdbx_strand_id
1 'polypeptide(L)'
;MKFNSLLLALVLAGSVSVRCAFAQSTGSLTLSDFATGASSKGWEEAADVSLNIAASAKPKITAGTGVIVFKGEGTETALTTKNSYDDTEVEFDFLVSSKATLGVLLQGLYRVNLSDSWGSTSSVTADMGGVGPLKQGGGAFTGLPPLINVAKAPGLWQHALIKFRSPKLSGGAKTGNGLFEEVYINGVLVQENAEVQGPSAGSVKDTETGSGPVVFVAANGVAAIKNLKINKLAPVITATTTPPRRMRRVPNPILLDPSGKNYLLRSFVNFNGKKRTHVVSLGSPQQVNYSYDVKQGALFQVWHGPFMDVTEMWEQRGEPQLAKPRGAVVALSEAPALAVLVDKEATIWPDSLAFDDLKNQGYTLDKQRNPTFEYEVAGYHVADKLAVGNADKSIARQITVTKAPANLYLRIARGTAITPAGNGLFVIGDKGYYVQTDEKFKPFVRYSKSGSELLVPVTSDKPVNYSIIW
;
A
#
# COMPACT_ATOMS: atom_id res chain seq x y z
N MET A 1 60.21 -17.28 63.58
CA MET A 1 60.06 -17.92 62.25
C MET A 1 58.85 -17.26 61.59
N LYS A 2 59.02 -16.19 60.80
CA LYS A 2 59.39 -16.11 59.36
C LYS A 2 58.45 -16.87 58.41
N PHE A 3 58.06 -16.13 57.36
CA PHE A 3 57.36 -16.48 56.10
C PHE A 3 55.82 -16.41 56.14
N ASN A 4 55.11 -15.91 55.13
CA ASN A 4 55.43 -14.97 54.04
C ASN A 4 54.06 -14.62 53.40
N SER A 5 53.85 -13.36 53.04
CA SER A 5 52.74 -12.91 52.20
C SER A 5 52.94 -13.44 50.78
N LEU A 6 51.97 -14.18 50.23
CA LEU A 6 51.92 -14.50 48.80
C LEU A 6 50.62 -13.96 48.18
N LEU A 7 50.80 -12.94 47.37
CA LEU A 7 49.81 -12.29 46.53
C LEU A 7 49.50 -13.22 45.34
N LEU A 8 48.26 -13.70 45.20
CA LEU A 8 47.85 -14.48 44.03
C LEU A 8 47.23 -13.52 43.01
N ALA A 9 48.00 -13.15 41.99
CA ALA A 9 47.52 -12.39 40.84
C ALA A 9 46.79 -13.34 39.87
N LEU A 10 45.48 -13.16 39.73
CA LEU A 10 44.66 -13.89 38.76
C LEU A 10 44.74 -13.17 37.41
N VAL A 11 45.44 -13.78 36.44
CA VAL A 11 45.47 -13.31 35.04
C VAL A 11 44.21 -13.80 34.35
N LEU A 12 43.23 -12.91 34.13
CA LEU A 12 42.12 -13.17 33.21
C LEU A 12 42.59 -12.88 31.78
N ALA A 13 42.70 -13.93 30.97
CA ALA A 13 42.84 -13.82 29.53
C ALA A 13 41.53 -13.28 28.94
N GLY A 14 41.56 -12.03 28.46
CA GLY A 14 40.44 -11.40 27.76
C GLY A 14 40.29 -11.96 26.35
N SER A 15 39.24 -12.74 26.12
CA SER A 15 38.76 -13.06 24.77
C SER A 15 38.17 -11.78 24.15
N VAL A 16 38.83 -11.26 23.11
CA VAL A 16 38.30 -10.16 22.29
C VAL A 16 37.14 -10.70 21.45
N SER A 17 35.93 -10.57 21.97
CA SER A 17 34.71 -10.73 21.19
C SER A 17 34.55 -9.49 20.31
N VAL A 18 34.87 -9.62 19.01
CA VAL A 18 34.51 -8.62 18.00
C VAL A 18 32.98 -8.56 17.95
N ARG A 19 32.40 -7.60 18.67
CA ARG A 19 31.01 -7.22 18.48
C ARG A 19 30.95 -6.44 17.18
N CYS A 20 30.51 -7.08 16.09
CA CYS A 20 29.97 -6.35 14.95
C CYS A 20 28.84 -5.47 15.49
N ALA A 21 29.05 -4.16 15.53
CA ALA A 21 28.04 -3.20 15.87
C ALA A 21 26.95 -3.26 14.79
N PHE A 22 25.73 -3.59 15.20
CA PHE A 22 24.54 -3.40 14.37
C PHE A 22 24.28 -1.90 14.28
N ALA A 23 24.48 -1.31 13.10
CA ALA A 23 23.96 0.02 12.81
C ALA A 23 22.47 -0.14 12.46
N GLN A 24 21.60 -0.12 13.47
CA GLN A 24 20.23 0.30 13.24
C GLN A 24 20.24 1.81 13.13
N SER A 25 19.97 2.34 11.94
CA SER A 25 19.63 3.75 11.78
C SER A 25 18.26 3.96 12.44
N THR A 26 18.26 4.41 13.69
CA THR A 26 17.08 4.97 14.35
C THR A 26 16.96 6.48 14.07
N GLY A 27 17.74 6.99 13.11
CA GLY A 27 17.74 8.39 12.69
C GLY A 27 16.84 8.63 11.48
N SER A 28 16.48 9.90 11.28
CA SER A 28 15.81 10.37 10.06
C SER A 28 16.69 10.06 8.84
N LEU A 29 16.13 9.53 7.76
CA LEU A 29 16.87 9.23 6.52
C LEU A 29 17.46 10.52 5.92
N THR A 30 18.74 10.48 5.55
CA THR A 30 19.49 11.60 4.98
C THR A 30 20.29 11.18 3.75
N LEU A 31 20.68 12.13 2.90
CA LEU A 31 21.61 11.87 1.80
C LEU A 31 22.99 11.40 2.30
N SER A 32 23.32 11.67 3.56
CA SER A 32 24.54 11.17 4.20
C SER A 32 24.54 9.65 4.37
N ASP A 33 23.40 8.97 4.25
CA ASP A 33 23.30 7.50 4.25
C ASP A 33 23.71 6.90 2.89
N PHE A 34 23.88 7.73 1.87
CA PHE A 34 24.18 7.35 0.49
C PHE A 34 25.57 7.81 0.03
N ALA A 35 26.03 7.26 -1.09
CA ALA A 35 27.27 7.65 -1.73
C ALA A 35 27.23 9.14 -2.14
N THR A 36 28.39 9.80 -2.14
CA THR A 36 28.51 11.22 -2.45
C THR A 36 28.11 11.52 -3.91
N GLY A 37 27.60 12.73 -4.16
CA GLY A 37 27.22 13.18 -5.50
C GLY A 37 25.78 12.85 -5.92
N ALA A 38 24.94 12.34 -5.01
CA ALA A 38 23.50 12.20 -5.28
C ALA A 38 22.81 13.56 -5.47
N SER A 39 23.18 14.57 -4.66
CA SER A 39 22.59 15.92 -4.71
C SER A 39 22.73 16.62 -6.05
N SER A 40 23.85 16.41 -6.75
CA SER A 40 24.09 16.98 -8.07
C SER A 40 23.34 16.26 -9.20
N LYS A 41 22.57 15.21 -8.87
CA LYS A 41 21.86 14.34 -9.83
C LYS A 41 20.35 14.34 -9.61
N GLY A 42 19.81 15.42 -9.05
CA GLY A 42 18.37 15.61 -8.86
C GLY A 42 17.78 15.02 -7.58
N TRP A 43 18.61 14.52 -6.66
CA TRP A 43 18.16 14.03 -5.35
C TRP A 43 18.31 15.10 -4.26
N GLU A 44 17.27 15.37 -3.49
CA GLU A 44 17.28 16.36 -2.41
C GLU A 44 16.61 15.82 -1.13
N GLU A 45 17.02 16.36 0.03
CA GLU A 45 16.38 16.04 1.32
C GLU A 45 15.12 16.87 1.53
N ALA A 46 14.11 16.25 2.11
CA ALA A 46 12.86 16.90 2.48
C ALA A 46 12.31 16.33 3.79
N ALA A 47 11.50 17.11 4.49
CA ALA A 47 10.63 16.61 5.56
C ALA A 47 9.34 16.00 5.00
N ASP A 48 8.86 16.51 3.86
CA ASP A 48 7.66 16.01 3.18
C ASP A 48 7.67 16.36 1.70
N VAL A 49 6.99 15.55 0.90
CA VAL A 49 6.70 15.82 -0.52
C VAL A 49 5.23 15.55 -0.78
N SER A 50 4.55 16.50 -1.42
CA SER A 50 3.17 16.38 -1.86
C SER A 50 3.08 16.57 -3.36
N LEU A 51 2.45 15.61 -4.03
CA LEU A 51 2.16 15.66 -5.46
C LEU A 51 0.68 15.91 -5.68
N ASN A 52 0.36 16.60 -6.77
CA ASN A 52 -0.99 16.59 -7.29
C ASN A 52 -1.19 15.32 -8.11
N ILE A 53 -2.35 14.70 -8.00
CA ILE A 53 -2.72 13.54 -8.82
C ILE A 53 -2.78 13.89 -10.32
N ALA A 54 -3.02 15.17 -10.66
CA ALA A 54 -2.92 15.67 -12.02
C ALA A 54 -1.44 15.85 -12.42
N ALA A 55 -1.03 15.20 -13.52
CA ALA A 55 0.36 15.08 -13.98
C ALA A 55 1.10 16.40 -14.28
N SER A 56 0.42 17.56 -14.30
CA SER A 56 0.98 18.85 -14.71
C SER A 56 1.34 19.80 -13.55
N ALA A 57 1.00 19.48 -12.30
CA ALA A 57 1.29 20.38 -11.18
C ALA A 57 2.71 20.16 -10.63
N LYS A 58 3.38 21.26 -10.27
CA LYS A 58 4.69 21.19 -9.61
C LYS A 58 4.57 20.52 -8.23
N PRO A 59 5.53 19.68 -7.82
CA PRO A 59 5.56 19.11 -6.48
C PRO A 59 5.70 20.20 -5.42
N LYS A 60 5.05 20.02 -4.27
CA LYS A 60 5.33 20.80 -3.06
C LYS A 60 6.30 20.02 -2.19
N ILE A 61 7.51 20.53 -2.04
CA ILE A 61 8.57 19.91 -1.24
C ILE A 61 8.81 20.79 -0.02
N THR A 62 8.69 20.20 1.17
CA THR A 62 8.92 20.88 2.45
C THR A 62 10.35 20.59 2.90
N ALA A 63 11.15 21.64 3.10
CA ALA A 63 12.54 21.51 3.53
C ALA A 63 12.64 20.77 4.88
N GLY A 64 13.64 19.89 5.00
CA GLY A 64 13.93 19.11 6.21
C GLY A 64 14.55 17.77 5.85
N THR A 65 14.47 16.80 6.76
CA THR A 65 15.06 15.45 6.60
C THR A 65 14.01 14.36 6.80
N GLY A 66 14.33 13.13 6.39
CA GLY A 66 13.47 11.96 6.57
C GLY A 66 12.84 11.45 5.29
N VAL A 67 12.80 12.29 4.25
CA VAL A 67 12.39 11.94 2.89
C VAL A 67 13.51 12.31 1.93
N ILE A 68 13.86 11.40 1.03
CA ILE A 68 14.78 11.66 -0.07
C ILE A 68 13.95 11.73 -1.35
N VAL A 69 14.01 12.87 -2.04
CA VAL A 69 13.18 13.18 -3.21
C VAL A 69 14.05 13.28 -4.44
N PHE A 70 13.70 12.55 -5.50
CA PHE A 70 14.21 12.78 -6.84
C PHE A 70 13.28 13.73 -7.60
N LYS A 71 13.85 14.67 -8.34
CA LYS A 71 13.15 15.51 -9.33
C LYS A 71 14.04 15.71 -10.54
N GLY A 72 13.62 15.20 -11.69
CA GLY A 72 14.39 15.35 -12.93
C GLY A 72 13.73 14.68 -14.13
N GLU A 73 14.27 14.96 -15.31
CA GLU A 73 13.80 14.46 -16.60
C GLU A 73 14.95 13.77 -17.35
N GLY A 74 14.64 12.84 -18.24
CA GLY A 74 15.61 12.15 -19.10
C GLY A 74 16.14 10.85 -18.52
N THR A 75 17.46 10.74 -18.36
CA THR A 75 18.13 9.48 -17.99
C THR A 75 17.98 9.18 -16.49
N GLU A 76 17.89 7.89 -16.16
CA GLU A 76 17.89 7.42 -14.77
C GLU A 76 19.13 7.91 -14.00
N THR A 77 18.89 8.46 -12.81
CA THR A 77 19.94 8.83 -11.87
C THR A 77 19.91 7.90 -10.65
N ALA A 78 21.09 7.50 -10.21
CA ALA A 78 21.26 6.54 -9.13
C ALA A 78 21.47 7.22 -7.76
N LEU A 79 20.76 6.72 -6.76
CA LEU A 79 20.97 6.95 -5.33
C LEU A 79 21.44 5.63 -4.71
N THR A 80 22.75 5.55 -4.45
CA THR A 80 23.45 4.31 -4.08
C THR A 80 23.77 4.28 -2.59
N THR A 81 23.40 3.23 -1.86
CA THR A 81 23.79 3.08 -0.45
C THR A 81 25.31 2.91 -0.30
N LYS A 82 25.89 3.36 0.82
CA LYS A 82 27.34 3.22 1.09
C LYS A 82 27.79 1.77 1.30
N ASN A 83 26.94 0.98 1.97
CA ASN A 83 27.27 -0.39 2.34
C ASN A 83 26.91 -1.38 1.21
N SER A 84 27.51 -2.57 1.28
CA SER A 84 27.17 -3.71 0.43
C SER A 84 26.46 -4.78 1.25
N TYR A 85 25.48 -5.44 0.61
CA TYR A 85 24.57 -6.39 1.23
C TYR A 85 24.54 -7.68 0.40
N ASP A 86 24.52 -8.81 1.08
CA ASP A 86 24.31 -10.15 0.51
C ASP A 86 22.80 -10.49 0.56
N ASP A 87 22.44 -11.64 1.13
CA ASP A 87 21.05 -12.02 1.38
C ASP A 87 20.36 -10.96 2.25
N THR A 88 19.35 -10.30 1.68
CA THR A 88 18.83 -9.05 2.24
C THR A 88 17.31 -8.98 2.24
N GLU A 89 16.77 -8.35 3.27
CA GLU A 89 15.39 -7.88 3.35
C GLU A 89 15.42 -6.34 3.30
N VAL A 90 14.81 -5.77 2.27
CA VAL A 90 14.76 -4.32 2.04
C VAL A 90 13.33 -3.85 2.18
N GLU A 91 13.08 -2.96 3.14
CA GLU A 91 11.77 -2.39 3.44
C GLU A 91 11.84 -0.87 3.31
N PHE A 92 10.90 -0.25 2.61
CA PHE A 92 10.83 1.22 2.49
C PHE A 92 9.44 1.66 2.02
N ASP A 93 9.12 2.93 2.29
CA ASP A 93 7.98 3.59 1.66
C ASP A 93 8.47 4.42 0.48
N PHE A 94 7.67 4.46 -0.57
CA PHE A 94 7.97 5.25 -1.77
C PHE A 94 6.73 5.94 -2.32
N LEU A 95 6.96 7.01 -3.07
CA LEU A 95 5.93 7.81 -3.70
C LEU A 95 6.42 8.23 -5.07
N VAL A 96 5.56 8.14 -6.08
CA VAL A 96 5.89 8.48 -7.48
C VAL A 96 4.82 9.39 -8.08
N SER A 97 5.25 10.34 -8.93
CA SER A 97 4.34 11.08 -9.80
C SER A 97 3.86 10.19 -10.94
N SER A 98 2.77 10.59 -11.60
CA SER A 98 2.36 9.89 -12.82
C SER A 98 3.49 9.93 -13.85
N LYS A 99 3.75 8.81 -14.52
CA LYS A 99 4.83 8.60 -15.49
C LYS A 99 6.27 8.66 -14.94
N ALA A 100 6.46 8.85 -13.63
CA ALA A 100 7.79 8.75 -13.05
C ALA A 100 8.35 7.34 -13.21
N THR A 101 9.65 7.30 -13.49
CA THR A 101 10.42 6.08 -13.42
C THR A 101 11.03 5.96 -12.04
N LEU A 102 10.76 4.85 -11.35
CA LEU A 102 11.46 4.46 -10.13
C LEU A 102 11.75 2.98 -10.20
N GLY A 103 12.95 2.59 -9.78
CA GLY A 103 13.33 1.19 -9.60
C GLY A 103 14.27 1.05 -8.41
N VAL A 104 14.31 -0.16 -7.86
CA VAL A 104 15.32 -0.54 -6.87
C VAL A 104 16.15 -1.69 -7.44
N LEU A 105 17.47 -1.52 -7.38
CA LEU A 105 18.45 -2.50 -7.83
C LEU A 105 19.11 -3.13 -6.62
N LEU A 106 18.91 -4.43 -6.44
CA LEU A 106 19.57 -5.21 -5.42
C LEU A 106 20.98 -5.53 -5.92
N GLN A 107 21.97 -5.28 -5.07
CA GLN A 107 23.40 -5.35 -5.40
C GLN A 107 23.85 -4.42 -6.54
N GLY A 108 23.00 -3.46 -6.93
CA GLY A 108 23.18 -2.61 -8.12
C GLY A 108 22.92 -3.32 -9.45
N LEU A 109 22.36 -4.52 -9.42
CA LEU A 109 22.24 -5.43 -10.57
C LEU A 109 20.80 -5.84 -10.86
N TYR A 110 20.04 -6.26 -9.86
CA TYR A 110 18.75 -6.94 -10.05
C TYR A 110 17.60 -5.99 -9.77
N ARG A 111 16.78 -5.71 -10.79
CA ARG A 111 15.78 -4.64 -10.75
C ARG A 111 14.41 -5.13 -10.32
N VAL A 112 13.80 -4.40 -9.39
CA VAL A 112 12.34 -4.36 -9.20
C VAL A 112 11.83 -2.99 -9.66
N ASN A 113 10.84 -2.99 -10.55
CA ASN A 113 10.18 -1.79 -11.05
C ASN A 113 9.19 -1.24 -10.02
N LEU A 114 9.19 0.07 -9.81
CA LEU A 114 8.35 0.79 -8.83
C LEU A 114 7.62 1.98 -9.46
N SER A 115 7.55 2.01 -10.79
CA SER A 115 6.87 3.03 -11.57
C SER A 115 5.36 3.01 -11.38
N ASP A 116 4.73 4.14 -11.70
CA ASP A 116 3.26 4.25 -11.72
C ASP A 116 2.66 3.23 -12.70
N SER A 117 1.79 2.38 -12.17
CA SER A 117 0.95 1.44 -12.91
C SER A 117 -0.49 1.47 -12.39
N TRP A 118 -0.87 2.53 -11.68
CA TRP A 118 -2.16 2.67 -11.01
C TRP A 118 -3.33 2.34 -11.95
N GLY A 119 -4.19 1.41 -11.55
CA GLY A 119 -5.39 0.99 -12.29
C GLY A 119 -5.14 0.36 -13.66
N SER A 120 -3.92 -0.10 -13.95
CA SER A 120 -3.68 -1.02 -15.06
C SER A 120 -4.20 -2.41 -14.69
N THR A 121 -5.08 -2.97 -15.52
CA THR A 121 -5.61 -4.34 -15.34
C THR A 121 -4.80 -5.40 -16.08
N SER A 122 -3.96 -4.99 -17.02
CA SER A 122 -2.92 -5.84 -17.62
C SER A 122 -1.68 -5.80 -16.74
N SER A 123 -1.01 -6.94 -16.58
CA SER A 123 0.27 -7.02 -15.86
C SER A 123 1.41 -7.18 -16.86
N VAL A 124 2.30 -6.20 -16.92
CA VAL A 124 3.52 -6.21 -17.75
C VAL A 124 4.76 -6.03 -16.88
N THR A 125 5.93 -6.42 -17.39
CA THR A 125 7.21 -6.34 -16.66
C THR A 125 7.50 -4.95 -16.09
N ALA A 126 7.07 -3.89 -16.78
CA ALA A 126 7.30 -2.51 -16.36
C ALA A 126 6.42 -2.06 -15.17
N ASP A 127 5.38 -2.81 -14.84
CA ASP A 127 4.45 -2.47 -13.76
C ASP A 127 5.12 -2.59 -12.38
N MET A 128 4.51 -1.94 -11.40
CA MET A 128 5.00 -1.90 -10.02
C MET A 128 5.09 -3.31 -9.43
N GLY A 129 6.28 -3.67 -8.94
CA GLY A 129 6.60 -5.01 -8.45
C GLY A 129 7.13 -5.96 -9.53
N GLY A 130 7.20 -5.55 -10.80
CA GLY A 130 7.79 -6.34 -11.87
C GLY A 130 9.31 -6.49 -11.73
N VAL A 131 9.84 -7.68 -12.02
CA VAL A 131 11.28 -7.94 -12.06
C VAL A 131 11.82 -7.63 -13.46
N GLY A 132 12.82 -6.74 -13.53
CA GLY A 132 13.32 -6.21 -14.80
C GLY A 132 13.95 -7.26 -15.72
N PRO A 133 13.91 -7.05 -17.05
CA PRO A 133 14.50 -7.95 -18.03
C PRO A 133 16.04 -7.96 -17.95
N LEU A 134 16.70 -8.91 -18.61
CA LEU A 134 18.18 -8.94 -18.69
C LEU A 134 18.75 -7.76 -19.50
N LYS A 135 19.94 -7.28 -19.12
CA LYS A 135 20.66 -6.17 -19.79
C LYS A 135 21.26 -6.56 -21.15
N GLN A 136 21.88 -7.74 -21.25
CA GLN A 136 22.49 -8.26 -22.47
C GLN A 136 22.09 -9.71 -22.68
N GLY A 137 22.04 -10.16 -23.94
CA GLY A 137 21.95 -11.57 -24.29
C GLY A 137 20.70 -12.03 -25.03
N GLY A 138 19.71 -11.16 -25.32
CA GLY A 138 18.67 -11.39 -26.34
C GLY A 138 17.92 -12.73 -26.31
N GLY A 139 17.95 -13.46 -25.20
CA GLY A 139 17.52 -14.85 -25.13
C GLY A 139 16.72 -15.11 -23.86
N ALA A 140 15.43 -15.39 -24.05
CA ALA A 140 14.47 -15.98 -23.11
C ALA A 140 13.94 -15.14 -21.93
N PHE A 141 14.75 -14.46 -21.10
CA PHE A 141 14.20 -13.78 -19.90
C PHE A 141 13.79 -12.33 -20.16
N THR A 142 12.49 -12.12 -20.41
CA THR A 142 11.86 -10.81 -20.67
C THR A 142 11.49 -10.05 -19.39
N GLY A 143 12.02 -10.48 -18.25
CA GLY A 143 11.55 -10.06 -16.94
C GLY A 143 10.26 -10.77 -16.53
N LEU A 144 9.80 -10.49 -15.32
CA LEU A 144 8.57 -11.06 -14.78
C LEU A 144 7.60 -9.92 -14.45
N PRO A 145 6.37 -9.92 -15.02
CA PRO A 145 5.33 -9.01 -14.57
C PRO A 145 4.96 -9.32 -13.10
N PRO A 146 4.43 -8.36 -12.33
CA PRO A 146 3.90 -8.67 -11.01
C PRO A 146 2.75 -9.67 -11.10
N LEU A 147 2.63 -10.58 -10.14
CA LEU A 147 1.52 -11.53 -10.03
C LEU A 147 0.18 -10.79 -10.05
N ILE A 148 0.14 -9.63 -9.39
CA ILE A 148 -1.02 -8.76 -9.27
C ILE A 148 -0.55 -7.31 -9.23
N ASN A 149 -1.23 -6.42 -9.96
CA ASN A 149 -1.02 -4.98 -9.81
C ASN A 149 -1.81 -4.43 -8.61
N VAL A 150 -1.09 -3.82 -7.67
CA VAL A 150 -1.63 -3.25 -6.43
C VAL A 150 -1.15 -1.81 -6.20
N ALA A 151 -0.76 -1.12 -7.27
CA ALA A 151 -0.33 0.26 -7.20
C ALA A 151 -1.49 1.17 -6.76
N LYS A 152 -1.25 1.97 -5.72
CA LYS A 152 -2.08 3.14 -5.37
C LYS A 152 -1.94 4.27 -6.38
N ALA A 153 -2.85 5.24 -6.33
CA ALA A 153 -2.82 6.43 -7.16
C ALA A 153 -1.50 7.23 -7.02
N PRO A 154 -1.05 7.89 -8.10
CA PRO A 154 0.14 8.74 -8.06
C PRO A 154 0.07 9.79 -6.96
N GLY A 155 1.19 10.01 -6.27
CA GLY A 155 1.27 10.92 -5.13
C GLY A 155 0.81 10.36 -3.78
N LEU A 156 0.38 9.10 -3.74
CA LEU A 156 0.13 8.37 -2.48
C LEU A 156 1.37 7.57 -2.06
N TRP A 157 1.53 7.38 -0.76
CA TRP A 157 2.60 6.52 -0.24
C TRP A 157 2.30 5.05 -0.50
N GLN A 158 3.22 4.41 -1.21
CA GLN A 158 3.33 2.98 -1.43
C GLN A 158 4.31 2.39 -0.42
N HIS A 159 4.17 1.09 -0.13
CA HIS A 159 5.11 0.36 0.72
C HIS A 159 5.71 -0.82 -0.05
N ALA A 160 7.02 -1.02 0.07
CA ALA A 160 7.73 -2.16 -0.51
C ALA A 160 8.46 -2.96 0.57
N LEU A 161 8.35 -4.28 0.48
CA LEU A 161 9.18 -5.24 1.23
C LEU A 161 9.72 -6.28 0.25
N ILE A 162 11.04 -6.36 0.13
CA ILE A 162 11.73 -7.22 -0.83
C ILE A 162 12.67 -8.16 -0.09
N LYS A 163 12.49 -9.47 -0.27
CA LYS A 163 13.38 -10.50 0.22
C LYS A 163 14.20 -11.05 -0.93
N PHE A 164 15.51 -10.85 -0.89
CA PHE A 164 16.42 -11.18 -1.97
C PHE A 164 17.55 -12.09 -1.48
N ARG A 165 17.77 -13.18 -2.22
CA ARG A 165 18.93 -14.07 -2.07
C ARG A 165 19.96 -13.76 -3.12
N SER A 166 21.20 -13.63 -2.67
CA SER A 166 22.33 -13.31 -3.53
C SER A 166 22.64 -14.45 -4.51
N PRO A 167 23.18 -14.14 -5.70
CA PRO A 167 23.79 -15.17 -6.53
C PRO A 167 24.90 -15.89 -5.74
N LYS A 168 25.09 -17.18 -6.04
CA LYS A 168 26.18 -17.96 -5.45
C LYS A 168 27.37 -17.95 -6.39
N LEU A 169 28.54 -17.61 -5.87
CA LEU A 169 29.79 -17.62 -6.63
C LEU A 169 30.81 -18.55 -5.99
N SER A 170 31.56 -19.28 -6.81
CA SER A 170 32.70 -20.11 -6.41
C SER A 170 33.88 -19.81 -7.32
N GLY A 171 35.02 -19.41 -6.75
CA GLY A 171 36.20 -19.01 -7.53
C GLY A 171 35.95 -17.85 -8.51
N GLY A 172 34.94 -17.01 -8.24
CA GLY A 172 34.52 -15.92 -9.14
C GLY A 172 33.53 -16.34 -10.25
N ALA A 173 33.27 -17.65 -10.42
CA ALA A 173 32.27 -18.15 -11.36
C ALA A 173 30.90 -18.29 -10.68
N LYS A 174 29.83 -17.93 -11.39
CA LYS A 174 28.45 -18.12 -10.89
C LYS A 174 28.10 -19.61 -10.83
N THR A 175 27.55 -20.02 -9.70
CA THR A 175 27.10 -21.40 -9.40
C THR A 175 25.62 -21.48 -9.04
N GLY A 176 24.98 -20.33 -8.80
CA GLY A 176 23.55 -20.21 -8.57
C GLY A 176 23.08 -18.78 -8.83
N ASN A 177 21.87 -18.64 -9.36
CA ASN A 177 21.27 -17.35 -9.68
C ASN A 177 20.83 -16.60 -8.43
N GLY A 178 20.67 -15.29 -8.56
CA GLY A 178 19.96 -14.51 -7.55
C GLY A 178 18.47 -14.86 -7.56
N LEU A 179 17.80 -14.63 -6.45
CA LEU A 179 16.38 -14.97 -6.29
C LEU A 179 15.67 -13.88 -5.51
N PHE A 180 14.65 -13.28 -6.12
CA PHE A 180 13.62 -12.57 -5.37
C PHE A 180 12.71 -13.60 -4.73
N GLU A 181 12.99 -13.94 -3.47
CA GLU A 181 12.23 -14.95 -2.71
C GLU A 181 10.77 -14.49 -2.60
N GLU A 182 10.57 -13.25 -2.14
CA GLU A 182 9.26 -12.61 -2.06
C GLU A 182 9.42 -11.11 -2.34
N VAL A 183 8.48 -10.55 -3.11
CA VAL A 183 8.30 -9.09 -3.22
C VAL A 183 6.88 -8.77 -2.82
N TYR A 184 6.72 -7.89 -1.83
CA TYR A 184 5.44 -7.35 -1.43
C TYR A 184 5.35 -5.87 -1.80
N ILE A 185 4.21 -5.49 -2.37
CA ILE A 185 3.84 -4.09 -2.57
C ILE A 185 2.52 -3.87 -1.82
N ASN A 186 2.46 -2.85 -0.97
CA ASN A 186 1.30 -2.53 -0.13
C ASN A 186 0.75 -3.74 0.65
N GLY A 187 1.64 -4.63 1.11
CA GLY A 187 1.29 -5.83 1.87
C GLY A 187 0.78 -7.01 1.04
N VAL A 188 0.74 -6.91 -0.30
CA VAL A 188 0.33 -7.99 -1.20
C VAL A 188 1.56 -8.59 -1.88
N LEU A 189 1.64 -9.92 -1.92
CA LEU A 189 2.70 -10.65 -2.62
C LEU A 189 2.54 -10.47 -4.14
N VAL A 190 3.54 -9.84 -4.76
CA VAL A 190 3.55 -9.54 -6.21
C VAL A 190 4.65 -10.28 -6.96
N GLN A 191 5.61 -10.89 -6.26
CA GLN A 191 6.56 -11.85 -6.83
C GLN A 191 6.84 -12.93 -5.80
N GLU A 192 6.97 -14.17 -6.26
CA GLU A 192 7.32 -15.32 -5.43
C GLU A 192 8.33 -16.18 -6.20
N ASN A 193 9.47 -16.49 -5.58
CA ASN A 193 10.53 -17.31 -6.15
C ASN A 193 10.96 -16.86 -7.57
N ALA A 194 11.08 -15.55 -7.78
CA ALA A 194 11.46 -14.95 -9.05
C ALA A 194 12.99 -15.00 -9.24
N GLU A 195 13.45 -16.04 -9.92
CA GLU A 195 14.88 -16.28 -10.21
C GLU A 195 15.39 -15.30 -11.28
N VAL A 196 16.54 -14.69 -11.03
CA VAL A 196 17.18 -13.72 -11.94
C VAL A 196 18.48 -14.29 -12.51
N GLN A 197 18.50 -14.47 -13.82
CA GLN A 197 19.58 -15.15 -14.54
C GLN A 197 20.84 -14.29 -14.74
N GLY A 198 20.79 -13.01 -14.40
CA GLY A 198 21.89 -12.07 -14.58
C GLY A 198 21.47 -10.62 -14.34
N PRO A 199 22.36 -9.65 -14.62
CA PRO A 199 22.09 -8.23 -14.42
C PRO A 199 20.87 -7.76 -15.22
N SER A 200 19.99 -7.03 -14.55
CA SER A 200 18.80 -6.45 -15.18
C SER A 200 19.16 -5.25 -16.07
N ALA A 201 18.35 -4.98 -17.10
CA ALA A 201 18.40 -3.74 -17.84
C ALA A 201 18.29 -2.54 -16.88
N GLY A 202 19.17 -1.54 -17.05
CA GLY A 202 19.31 -0.42 -16.12
C GLY A 202 20.21 -0.70 -14.91
N SER A 203 20.88 -1.87 -14.83
CA SER A 203 21.88 -2.12 -13.78
C SER A 203 23.03 -1.10 -13.84
N VAL A 204 23.52 -0.72 -12.67
CA VAL A 204 24.65 0.23 -12.52
C VAL A 204 26.01 -0.47 -12.61
N LYS A 205 26.02 -1.79 -12.76
CA LYS A 205 27.20 -2.65 -12.92
C LYS A 205 26.92 -3.77 -13.93
N ASP A 206 27.96 -4.39 -14.44
CA ASP A 206 27.87 -5.51 -15.40
C ASP A 206 28.28 -6.86 -14.80
N THR A 207 29.10 -6.85 -13.74
CA THR A 207 29.62 -8.07 -13.12
C THR A 207 28.78 -8.47 -11.91
N GLU A 208 28.32 -9.72 -11.88
CA GLU A 208 27.66 -10.31 -10.71
C GLU A 208 28.66 -10.54 -9.57
N THR A 209 28.27 -10.15 -8.36
CA THR A 209 29.05 -10.32 -7.13
C THR A 209 28.17 -10.95 -6.05
N GLY A 210 28.78 -11.55 -5.02
CA GLY A 210 28.02 -12.18 -3.92
C GLY A 210 27.37 -11.19 -2.95
N SER A 211 27.76 -9.92 -3.04
CA SER A 211 27.16 -8.80 -2.30
C SER A 211 27.31 -7.50 -3.09
N GLY A 212 26.48 -6.51 -2.79
CA GLY A 212 26.54 -5.19 -3.42
C GLY A 212 25.58 -4.19 -2.79
N PRO A 213 25.62 -2.91 -3.21
CA PRO A 213 24.75 -1.89 -2.64
C PRO A 213 23.29 -2.07 -3.04
N VAL A 214 22.38 -1.49 -2.27
CA VAL A 214 21.02 -1.22 -2.74
C VAL A 214 21.05 0.12 -3.47
N VAL A 215 20.47 0.18 -4.67
CA VAL A 215 20.49 1.39 -5.49
C VAL A 215 19.08 1.74 -5.94
N PHE A 216 18.63 2.94 -5.63
CA PHE A 216 17.41 3.50 -6.21
C PHE A 216 17.75 4.22 -7.50
N VAL A 217 17.00 3.98 -8.56
CA VAL A 217 17.15 4.66 -9.85
C VAL A 217 15.86 5.37 -10.19
N ALA A 218 15.94 6.65 -10.57
CA ALA A 218 14.77 7.45 -10.87
C ALA A 218 14.96 8.36 -12.09
N ALA A 219 13.88 8.60 -12.84
CA ALA A 219 13.83 9.49 -14.00
C ALA A 219 12.40 10.01 -14.25
N ASN A 220 12.29 11.00 -15.14
CA ASN A 220 11.04 11.45 -15.76
C ASN A 220 9.92 11.81 -14.77
N GLY A 221 10.20 12.68 -13.81
CA GLY A 221 9.21 13.21 -12.88
C GLY A 221 9.73 13.31 -11.46
N VAL A 222 8.86 12.99 -10.50
CA VAL A 222 9.15 13.04 -9.07
C VAL A 222 9.02 11.65 -8.46
N ALA A 223 10.04 11.23 -7.72
CA ALA A 223 10.00 10.04 -6.89
C ALA A 223 10.49 10.40 -5.49
N ALA A 224 10.05 9.68 -4.47
CA ALA A 224 10.51 9.88 -3.11
C ALA A 224 10.57 8.57 -2.35
N ILE A 225 11.50 8.49 -1.40
CA ILE A 225 11.66 7.34 -0.50
C ILE A 225 11.78 7.82 0.95
N LYS A 226 11.23 7.03 1.88
CA LYS A 226 11.39 7.22 3.33
C LYS A 226 11.38 5.86 4.05
N ASN A 227 11.68 5.87 5.34
CA ASN A 227 11.61 4.68 6.21
C ASN A 227 12.42 3.47 5.70
N LEU A 228 13.56 3.73 5.03
CA LEU A 228 14.42 2.68 4.48
C LEU A 228 15.06 1.85 5.60
N LYS A 229 14.80 0.54 5.58
CA LYS A 229 15.46 -0.46 6.40
C LYS A 229 16.05 -1.53 5.51
N ILE A 230 17.28 -1.94 5.82
CA ILE A 230 17.97 -3.01 5.11
C ILE A 230 18.51 -3.97 6.18
N ASN A 231 17.95 -5.17 6.20
CA ASN A 231 18.28 -6.20 7.18
C ASN A 231 18.90 -7.41 6.47
N LYS A 232 19.71 -8.19 7.19
CA LYS A 232 20.14 -9.49 6.69
C LYS A 232 18.93 -10.43 6.64
N LEU A 233 18.72 -11.07 5.50
CA LEU A 233 17.65 -12.06 5.35
C LEU A 233 18.01 -13.33 6.12
N ALA A 234 17.06 -13.85 6.90
CA ALA A 234 17.27 -15.06 7.69
C ALA A 234 17.67 -16.23 6.78
N PRO A 235 18.59 -17.11 7.20
CA PRO A 235 18.96 -18.28 6.40
C PRO A 235 17.75 -19.19 6.22
N VAL A 236 17.67 -19.88 5.08
CA VAL A 236 16.69 -20.94 4.89
C VAL A 236 17.00 -22.05 5.89
N ILE A 237 16.19 -22.19 6.94
CA ILE A 237 16.31 -23.31 7.88
C ILE A 237 15.81 -24.55 7.15
N THR A 238 16.72 -25.33 6.60
CA THR A 238 16.38 -26.68 6.11
C THR A 238 16.04 -27.51 7.35
N ALA A 239 14.76 -27.77 7.58
CA ALA A 239 14.33 -28.58 8.71
C ALA A 239 15.00 -29.97 8.65
N THR A 240 15.92 -30.23 9.56
CA THR A 240 16.47 -31.56 9.79
C THR A 240 15.39 -32.44 10.43
N THR A 241 14.97 -33.48 9.69
CA THR A 241 14.33 -34.70 10.20
C THR A 241 13.13 -34.53 11.15
N THR A 242 12.17 -33.67 10.84
CA THR A 242 10.81 -33.83 11.39
C THR A 242 10.03 -34.77 10.47
N PRO A 243 9.39 -35.84 10.97
CA PRO A 243 8.54 -36.70 10.13
C PRO A 243 7.50 -35.83 9.42
N PRO A 244 7.10 -36.17 8.17
CA PRO A 244 6.22 -35.33 7.38
C PRO A 244 4.96 -35.07 8.20
N ARG A 245 4.81 -33.82 8.66
CA ARG A 245 3.54 -33.34 9.22
C ARG A 245 2.53 -33.67 8.14
N ARG A 246 1.50 -34.50 8.45
CA ARG A 246 0.44 -34.87 7.48
C ARG A 246 0.13 -33.61 6.69
N MET A 247 0.46 -33.59 5.39
CA MET A 247 0.21 -32.41 4.57
C MET A 247 -1.29 -32.18 4.67
N ARG A 248 -1.68 -31.15 5.42
CA ARG A 248 -3.06 -30.74 5.46
C ARG A 248 -3.38 -30.43 4.01
N ARG A 249 -4.30 -31.19 3.42
CA ARG A 249 -4.73 -30.97 2.04
C ARG A 249 -5.20 -29.51 2.02
N VAL A 250 -4.41 -28.63 1.42
CA VAL A 250 -4.83 -27.24 1.22
C VAL A 250 -5.78 -27.33 0.03
N PRO A 251 -7.08 -27.12 0.24
CA PRO A 251 -8.02 -27.16 -0.87
C PRO A 251 -7.62 -26.08 -1.88
N ASN A 252 -7.86 -26.36 -3.16
CA ASN A 252 -7.63 -25.36 -4.21
C ASN A 252 -8.46 -24.11 -3.87
N PRO A 253 -7.87 -22.91 -3.97
CA PRO A 253 -8.58 -21.71 -3.58
C PRO A 253 -9.78 -21.47 -4.50
N ILE A 254 -10.86 -20.98 -3.92
CA ILE A 254 -12.05 -20.55 -4.65
C ILE A 254 -11.98 -19.03 -4.80
N LEU A 255 -11.56 -18.61 -5.98
CA LEU A 255 -11.29 -17.22 -6.32
C LEU A 255 -12.43 -16.65 -7.16
N LEU A 256 -12.90 -15.46 -6.79
CA LEU A 256 -13.91 -14.72 -7.56
C LEU A 256 -13.28 -13.51 -8.22
N ASP A 257 -13.41 -13.43 -9.54
CA ASP A 257 -12.96 -12.30 -10.36
C ASP A 257 -14.05 -11.98 -11.40
N PRO A 258 -14.72 -10.81 -11.32
CA PRO A 258 -15.77 -10.43 -12.27
C PRO A 258 -15.19 -10.13 -13.66
N SER A 259 -15.80 -10.67 -14.72
CA SER A 259 -15.27 -10.55 -16.10
C SER A 259 -16.18 -9.85 -17.12
N GLY A 260 -17.29 -9.22 -16.68
CA GLY A 260 -18.17 -8.49 -17.61
C GLY A 260 -19.07 -7.40 -17.01
N LYS A 261 -19.62 -7.62 -15.81
CA LYS A 261 -20.38 -6.61 -15.05
C LYS A 261 -19.97 -6.67 -13.59
N ASN A 262 -20.37 -5.65 -12.84
CA ASN A 262 -20.12 -5.62 -11.40
C ASN A 262 -20.82 -6.79 -10.71
N TYR A 263 -20.10 -7.44 -9.81
CA TYR A 263 -20.58 -8.57 -9.03
C TYR A 263 -20.73 -8.16 -7.57
N LEU A 264 -21.87 -8.50 -6.97
CA LEU A 264 -22.13 -8.26 -5.55
C LEU A 264 -22.03 -9.58 -4.79
N LEU A 265 -21.22 -9.58 -3.75
CA LEU A 265 -21.04 -10.70 -2.82
C LEU A 265 -21.55 -10.28 -1.45
N ARG A 266 -22.50 -11.03 -0.89
CA ARG A 266 -22.81 -10.98 0.54
C ARG A 266 -21.90 -11.96 1.25
N SER A 267 -21.16 -11.48 2.24
CA SER A 267 -20.14 -12.27 2.92
C SER A 267 -19.88 -11.79 4.34
N PHE A 268 -19.10 -12.58 5.08
CA PHE A 268 -18.45 -12.10 6.29
C PHE A 268 -17.03 -11.71 5.95
N VAL A 269 -16.59 -10.55 6.42
CA VAL A 269 -15.24 -10.03 6.17
C VAL A 269 -14.60 -9.71 7.50
N ASN A 270 -13.32 -10.05 7.66
CA ASN A 270 -12.56 -9.57 8.80
C ASN A 270 -11.98 -8.19 8.47
N PHE A 271 -12.26 -7.20 9.30
CA PHE A 271 -11.74 -5.85 9.15
C PHE A 271 -11.25 -5.35 10.51
N ASN A 272 -10.00 -4.88 10.58
CA ASN A 272 -9.34 -4.47 11.83
C ASN A 272 -9.43 -5.53 12.96
N GLY A 273 -9.35 -6.82 12.61
CA GLY A 273 -9.45 -7.92 13.56
C GLY A 273 -10.88 -8.24 14.04
N LYS A 274 -11.90 -7.56 13.50
CA LYS A 274 -13.32 -7.80 13.80
C LYS A 274 -14.04 -8.43 12.61
N LYS A 275 -14.74 -9.54 12.86
CA LYS A 275 -15.65 -10.18 11.89
C LYS A 275 -16.89 -9.28 11.70
N ARG A 276 -17.03 -8.76 10.48
CA ARG A 276 -18.20 -8.01 10.00
C ARG A 276 -19.15 -8.98 9.31
N THR A 277 -20.39 -9.06 9.78
CA THR A 277 -21.36 -10.08 9.31
C THR A 277 -22.41 -9.56 8.34
N HIS A 278 -22.52 -8.24 8.19
CA HIS A 278 -23.53 -7.59 7.35
C HIS A 278 -22.86 -6.84 6.20
N VAL A 279 -22.01 -7.55 5.47
CA VAL A 279 -21.19 -6.96 4.41
C VAL A 279 -21.76 -7.29 3.04
N VAL A 280 -21.83 -6.28 2.20
CA VAL A 280 -21.97 -6.41 0.75
C VAL A 280 -20.68 -5.88 0.12
N SER A 281 -19.93 -6.76 -0.53
CA SER A 281 -18.75 -6.39 -1.31
C SER A 281 -19.11 -6.32 -2.79
N LEU A 282 -18.59 -5.32 -3.49
CA LEU A 282 -18.70 -5.21 -4.93
C LEU A 282 -17.33 -5.38 -5.57
N GLY A 283 -17.26 -6.21 -6.59
CA GLY A 283 -16.11 -6.31 -7.48
C GLY A 283 -16.48 -5.88 -8.89
N SER A 284 -15.57 -5.17 -9.56
CA SER A 284 -15.75 -4.75 -10.96
C SER A 284 -14.76 -5.45 -11.89
N PRO A 285 -15.07 -5.58 -13.20
CA PRO A 285 -14.11 -6.05 -14.21
C PRO A 285 -12.87 -5.15 -14.34
N GLN A 286 -12.96 -3.90 -13.89
CA GLN A 286 -11.85 -2.94 -13.85
C GLN A 286 -10.96 -3.13 -12.62
N GLN A 287 -11.18 -4.19 -11.83
CA GLN A 287 -10.43 -4.47 -10.61
C GLN A 287 -10.51 -3.34 -9.57
N VAL A 288 -11.61 -2.60 -9.56
CA VAL A 288 -11.95 -1.60 -8.55
C VAL A 288 -13.03 -2.19 -7.65
N ASN A 289 -12.71 -2.37 -6.37
CA ASN A 289 -13.52 -3.16 -5.45
C ASN A 289 -13.75 -2.43 -4.13
N TYR A 290 -14.84 -2.76 -3.44
CA TYR A 290 -15.12 -2.24 -2.11
C TYR A 290 -15.95 -3.18 -1.24
N SER A 291 -16.06 -2.84 0.04
CA SER A 291 -17.02 -3.46 0.96
C SER A 291 -17.82 -2.44 1.74
N TYR A 292 -19.11 -2.75 1.89
CA TYR A 292 -20.11 -1.90 2.50
C TYR A 292 -20.82 -2.62 3.64
N ASP A 293 -20.92 -1.99 4.81
CA ASP A 293 -21.64 -2.51 5.97
C ASP A 293 -23.09 -1.99 5.94
N VAL A 294 -24.03 -2.89 5.61
CA VAL A 294 -25.46 -2.52 5.45
C VAL A 294 -26.17 -2.28 6.78
N LYS A 295 -25.51 -2.49 7.92
CA LYS A 295 -26.03 -2.15 9.25
C LYS A 295 -25.45 -0.86 9.81
N GLN A 296 -24.47 -0.26 9.12
CA GLN A 296 -23.87 1.01 9.49
C GLN A 296 -24.05 2.08 8.41
N GLY A 297 -24.40 1.70 7.17
CA GLY A 297 -24.41 2.63 6.04
C GLY A 297 -23.00 3.08 5.66
N ALA A 298 -22.01 2.21 5.87
CA ALA A 298 -20.60 2.56 5.85
C ALA A 298 -19.84 1.86 4.71
N LEU A 299 -19.23 2.65 3.83
CA LEU A 299 -18.20 2.19 2.91
C LEU A 299 -16.86 2.17 3.68
N PHE A 300 -16.43 0.99 4.12
CA PHE A 300 -15.36 0.87 5.11
C PHE A 300 -14.02 0.39 4.54
N GLN A 301 -14.00 -0.15 3.32
CA GLN A 301 -12.75 -0.51 2.65
C GLN A 301 -12.88 -0.51 1.14
N VAL A 302 -11.77 -0.22 0.46
CA VAL A 302 -11.62 -0.22 -1.00
C VAL A 302 -10.28 -0.86 -1.38
N TRP A 303 -10.18 -1.46 -2.56
CA TRP A 303 -8.91 -1.98 -3.08
C TRP A 303 -8.90 -2.07 -4.60
N HIS A 304 -7.70 -1.99 -5.16
CA HIS A 304 -7.42 -2.36 -6.55
C HIS A 304 -6.91 -3.80 -6.63
N GLY A 305 -7.18 -4.47 -7.75
CA GLY A 305 -6.71 -5.83 -8.05
C GLY A 305 -7.84 -6.88 -8.07
N PRO A 306 -7.49 -8.18 -8.04
CA PRO A 306 -8.44 -9.29 -7.99
C PRO A 306 -9.43 -9.13 -6.84
N PHE A 307 -10.65 -9.62 -7.05
CA PHE A 307 -11.76 -9.25 -6.18
C PHE A 307 -11.69 -9.96 -4.83
N MET A 308 -11.94 -11.28 -4.78
CA MET A 308 -12.13 -11.94 -3.48
C MET A 308 -11.68 -13.39 -3.49
N ASP A 309 -11.04 -13.82 -2.41
CA ASP A 309 -10.90 -15.23 -2.04
C ASP A 309 -12.06 -15.61 -1.12
N VAL A 310 -12.88 -16.57 -1.56
CA VAL A 310 -14.06 -17.07 -0.83
C VAL A 310 -13.91 -18.53 -0.42
N THR A 311 -12.69 -19.05 -0.44
CA THR A 311 -12.40 -20.46 -0.10
C THR A 311 -13.01 -20.83 1.25
N GLU A 312 -12.79 -20.03 2.29
CA GLU A 312 -13.30 -20.32 3.63
C GLU A 312 -14.84 -20.23 3.73
N MET A 313 -15.51 -19.57 2.79
CA MET A 313 -16.97 -19.50 2.77
C MET A 313 -17.61 -20.78 2.23
N TRP A 314 -17.00 -21.39 1.21
CA TRP A 314 -17.64 -22.44 0.42
C TRP A 314 -16.99 -23.80 0.57
N GLU A 315 -15.70 -23.85 0.89
CA GLU A 315 -14.98 -25.09 1.16
C GLU A 315 -15.15 -25.51 2.62
N GLN A 316 -15.66 -26.72 2.84
CA GLN A 316 -15.76 -27.40 4.14
C GLN A 316 -16.44 -26.62 5.28
N ARG A 317 -17.19 -25.54 5.01
CA ARG A 317 -18.15 -24.82 5.89
C ARG A 317 -17.87 -24.85 7.41
N GLY A 318 -16.61 -24.65 7.81
CA GLY A 318 -16.20 -24.43 9.21
C GLY A 318 -16.04 -22.95 9.53
N GLU A 319 -15.91 -22.58 10.81
CA GLU A 319 -15.43 -21.23 11.18
C GLU A 319 -14.02 -21.04 10.59
N PRO A 320 -13.72 -19.89 9.95
CA PRO A 320 -14.35 -18.59 10.21
C PRO A 320 -15.32 -18.07 9.12
N GLN A 321 -15.50 -18.77 7.99
CA GLN A 321 -16.40 -18.38 6.88
C GLN A 321 -16.17 -16.99 6.30
N LEU A 322 -14.90 -16.63 6.05
CA LEU A 322 -14.53 -15.29 5.62
C LEU A 322 -14.32 -15.18 4.12
N ALA A 323 -14.77 -14.06 3.56
CA ALA A 323 -14.28 -13.52 2.32
C ALA A 323 -13.05 -12.65 2.59
N LYS A 324 -11.98 -12.84 1.81
CA LYS A 324 -10.71 -12.13 1.96
C LYS A 324 -10.40 -11.33 0.69
N PRO A 325 -10.24 -9.99 0.78
CA PRO A 325 -9.77 -9.18 -0.34
C PRO A 325 -8.42 -9.70 -0.84
N ARG A 326 -8.22 -9.68 -2.16
CA ARG A 326 -6.98 -10.16 -2.79
C ARG A 326 -6.02 -9.05 -3.23
N GLY A 327 -6.42 -7.79 -3.09
CA GLY A 327 -5.59 -6.63 -3.41
C GLY A 327 -5.19 -5.82 -2.17
N ALA A 328 -4.51 -4.70 -2.42
CA ALA A 328 -4.06 -3.80 -1.35
C ALA A 328 -5.24 -3.01 -0.78
N VAL A 329 -5.66 -3.37 0.43
CA VAL A 329 -6.80 -2.75 1.11
C VAL A 329 -6.44 -1.37 1.63
N VAL A 330 -7.24 -0.38 1.24
CA VAL A 330 -7.28 0.94 1.87
C VAL A 330 -8.48 0.98 2.81
N ALA A 331 -8.18 1.11 4.11
CA ALA A 331 -9.18 1.24 5.16
C ALA A 331 -9.82 2.64 5.13
N LEU A 332 -11.14 2.68 5.21
CA LEU A 332 -11.94 3.89 5.35
C LEU A 332 -12.64 3.91 6.72
N SER A 333 -13.62 4.80 6.91
CA SER A 333 -14.37 4.86 8.16
C SER A 333 -15.39 3.72 8.27
N GLU A 334 -15.38 3.01 9.38
CA GLU A 334 -16.39 1.98 9.72
C GLU A 334 -17.67 2.57 10.31
N ALA A 335 -17.64 3.85 10.64
CA ALA A 335 -18.72 4.53 11.33
C ALA A 335 -19.79 5.03 10.35
N PRO A 336 -20.99 5.37 10.86
CA PRO A 336 -22.11 5.74 10.03
C PRO A 336 -21.80 6.96 9.18
N ALA A 337 -22.22 6.94 7.91
CA ALA A 337 -21.92 8.02 6.98
C ALA A 337 -22.63 9.33 7.33
N LEU A 338 -23.77 9.28 8.03
CA LEU A 338 -24.59 10.43 8.36
C LEU A 338 -24.75 10.57 9.88
N ALA A 339 -24.74 11.81 10.36
CA ALA A 339 -25.02 12.14 11.76
C ALA A 339 -25.65 13.53 11.88
N VAL A 340 -26.51 13.70 12.89
CA VAL A 340 -27.00 15.03 13.29
C VAL A 340 -25.99 15.64 14.26
N LEU A 341 -25.49 16.83 13.94
CA LEU A 341 -24.55 17.54 14.79
C LEU A 341 -25.25 18.75 15.42
N VAL A 342 -25.61 18.66 16.71
CA VAL A 342 -26.23 19.78 17.43
C VAL A 342 -25.29 20.99 17.47
N ASP A 343 -24.02 20.73 17.76
CA ASP A 343 -22.90 21.63 17.57
C ASP A 343 -21.98 21.07 16.48
N LYS A 344 -21.82 21.82 15.39
CA LYS A 344 -20.99 21.41 14.24
C LYS A 344 -19.52 21.13 14.61
N GLU A 345 -18.98 21.82 15.62
CA GLU A 345 -17.58 21.69 16.05
C GLU A 345 -17.43 20.68 17.19
N ALA A 346 -18.33 20.70 18.17
CA ALA A 346 -18.18 19.94 19.41
C ALA A 346 -18.86 18.56 19.42
N THR A 347 -19.88 18.33 18.57
CA THR A 347 -20.61 17.06 18.60
C THR A 347 -19.72 15.93 18.08
N ILE A 348 -19.48 14.93 18.93
CA ILE A 348 -18.70 13.73 18.59
C ILE A 348 -19.47 12.93 17.54
N TRP A 349 -18.78 12.52 16.48
CA TRP A 349 -19.37 11.65 15.47
C TRP A 349 -19.60 10.25 16.04
N PRO A 350 -20.77 9.62 15.84
CA PRO A 350 -21.02 8.28 16.37
C PRO A 350 -20.06 7.25 15.77
N ASP A 351 -19.49 6.38 16.61
CA ASP A 351 -18.61 5.29 16.13
C ASP A 351 -19.40 4.13 15.50
N SER A 352 -20.67 3.95 15.88
CA SER A 352 -21.57 2.95 15.32
C SER A 352 -23.04 3.30 15.58
N LEU A 353 -23.94 2.73 14.78
CA LEU A 353 -25.38 2.64 15.08
C LEU A 353 -25.69 1.34 15.83
N ALA A 354 -26.71 1.35 16.68
CA ALA A 354 -27.26 0.11 17.22
C ALA A 354 -27.90 -0.71 16.09
N PHE A 355 -27.99 -2.02 16.29
CA PHE A 355 -28.36 -2.97 15.25
C PHE A 355 -29.73 -2.69 14.59
N ASP A 356 -30.66 -2.14 15.36
CA ASP A 356 -32.05 -1.85 14.95
C ASP A 356 -32.28 -0.37 14.58
N ASP A 357 -31.30 0.51 14.79
CA ASP A 357 -31.43 1.95 14.48
C ASP A 357 -31.44 2.22 12.97
N LEU A 358 -30.75 1.37 12.21
CA LEU A 358 -30.72 1.40 10.75
C LEU A 358 -31.59 0.28 10.18
N LYS A 359 -32.73 0.68 9.62
CA LYS A 359 -33.65 -0.21 8.92
C LYS A 359 -33.25 -0.32 7.45
N ASN A 360 -32.51 -1.37 7.12
CA ASN A 360 -32.10 -1.66 5.75
C ASN A 360 -33.34 -2.02 4.90
N GLN A 361 -33.54 -1.31 3.79
CA GLN A 361 -34.65 -1.49 2.84
C GLN A 361 -34.21 -2.24 1.57
N GLY A 362 -32.93 -2.63 1.48
CA GLY A 362 -32.36 -3.38 0.38
C GLY A 362 -31.48 -2.51 -0.52
N TYR A 363 -31.36 -2.91 -1.78
CA TYR A 363 -30.67 -2.12 -2.80
C TYR A 363 -31.26 -2.39 -4.19
N THR A 364 -31.19 -1.38 -5.05
CA THR A 364 -31.46 -1.50 -6.48
C THR A 364 -30.16 -1.53 -7.27
N LEU A 365 -30.17 -2.11 -8.47
CA LEU A 365 -29.00 -2.20 -9.34
C LEU A 365 -29.26 -1.47 -10.67
N ASP A 366 -28.32 -0.65 -11.11
CA ASP A 366 -28.36 -0.05 -12.45
C ASP A 366 -27.94 -1.06 -13.55
N LYS A 367 -27.85 -0.59 -14.81
CA LYS A 367 -27.50 -1.44 -15.97
C LYS A 367 -26.09 -2.05 -15.85
N GLN A 368 -25.17 -1.37 -15.17
CA GLN A 368 -23.79 -1.77 -14.87
C GLN A 368 -23.70 -2.60 -13.57
N ARG A 369 -24.82 -2.79 -12.88
CA ARG A 369 -24.94 -3.43 -11.56
C ARG A 369 -24.26 -2.64 -10.43
N ASN A 370 -24.19 -1.31 -10.55
CA ASN A 370 -23.87 -0.47 -9.40
C ASN A 370 -25.07 -0.43 -8.44
N PRO A 371 -24.87 -0.63 -7.13
CA PRO A 371 -25.94 -0.57 -6.15
C PRO A 371 -26.29 0.85 -5.73
N THR A 372 -27.59 1.04 -5.50
CA THR A 372 -28.12 2.09 -4.62
C THR A 372 -28.68 1.40 -3.39
N PHE A 373 -28.01 1.55 -2.25
CA PHE A 373 -28.47 1.03 -0.96
C PHE A 373 -29.53 1.97 -0.38
N GLU A 374 -30.63 1.40 0.09
CA GLU A 374 -31.76 2.14 0.64
C GLU A 374 -31.95 1.78 2.11
N TYR A 375 -32.04 2.78 2.99
CA TYR A 375 -32.26 2.55 4.41
C TYR A 375 -32.96 3.73 5.08
N GLU A 376 -33.64 3.45 6.19
CA GLU A 376 -34.21 4.45 7.09
C GLU A 376 -33.42 4.46 8.40
N VAL A 377 -33.10 5.65 8.90
CA VAL A 377 -32.45 5.86 10.20
C VAL A 377 -33.01 7.13 10.83
N ALA A 378 -33.37 7.08 12.12
CA ALA A 378 -33.93 8.21 12.86
C ALA A 378 -35.06 8.98 12.12
N GLY A 379 -35.90 8.26 11.34
CA GLY A 379 -37.08 8.81 10.65
C GLY A 379 -36.84 9.44 9.28
N TYR A 380 -35.59 9.54 8.81
CA TYR A 380 -35.27 9.99 7.45
C TYR A 380 -34.80 8.82 6.58
N HIS A 381 -35.01 8.93 5.26
CA HIS A 381 -34.61 7.89 4.31
C HIS A 381 -33.37 8.30 3.54
N VAL A 382 -32.49 7.33 3.28
CA VAL A 382 -31.22 7.52 2.59
C VAL A 382 -31.16 6.59 1.39
N ALA A 383 -30.82 7.15 0.24
CA ALA A 383 -30.39 6.42 -0.95
C ALA A 383 -28.89 6.68 -1.15
N ASP A 384 -28.09 5.62 -1.03
CA ASP A 384 -26.63 5.62 -1.08
C ASP A 384 -26.14 4.85 -2.30
N LYS A 385 -25.88 5.58 -3.38
CA LYS A 385 -25.44 5.03 -4.65
C LYS A 385 -23.93 4.99 -4.71
N LEU A 386 -23.37 3.80 -4.98
CA LEU A 386 -21.95 3.56 -5.14
C LEU A 386 -21.68 3.03 -6.54
N ALA A 387 -20.98 3.82 -7.34
CA ALA A 387 -20.65 3.49 -8.72
C ALA A 387 -19.15 3.35 -8.93
N VAL A 388 -18.76 2.28 -9.61
CA VAL A 388 -17.46 2.18 -10.28
C VAL A 388 -17.72 2.59 -11.73
N GLY A 389 -17.17 3.72 -12.16
CA GLY A 389 -17.36 4.19 -13.52
C GLY A 389 -16.56 3.36 -14.53
N ASN A 390 -16.98 3.38 -15.79
CA ASN A 390 -16.27 2.67 -16.85
C ASN A 390 -14.92 3.37 -17.09
N ALA A 391 -13.81 2.66 -16.82
CA ALA A 391 -12.43 3.15 -16.82
C ALA A 391 -12.02 4.04 -15.63
N ASP A 392 -12.93 4.26 -14.66
CA ASP A 392 -12.61 5.03 -13.47
C ASP A 392 -11.87 4.16 -12.44
N LYS A 393 -10.68 4.59 -12.04
CA LYS A 393 -9.82 3.96 -11.02
C LYS A 393 -10.24 4.40 -9.60
N SER A 394 -11.54 4.61 -9.41
CA SER A 394 -12.11 5.30 -8.26
C SER A 394 -13.54 4.82 -8.00
N ILE A 395 -14.09 5.19 -6.84
CA ILE A 395 -15.50 4.97 -6.51
C ILE A 395 -16.18 6.32 -6.42
N ALA A 396 -17.22 6.52 -7.22
CA ALA A 396 -18.14 7.64 -7.09
C ALA A 396 -19.26 7.25 -6.13
N ARG A 397 -19.49 8.08 -5.11
CA ARG A 397 -20.60 7.92 -4.16
C ARG A 397 -21.54 9.11 -4.24
N GLN A 398 -22.84 8.81 -4.29
CA GLN A 398 -23.91 9.79 -4.26
C GLN A 398 -24.85 9.46 -3.09
N ILE A 399 -25.02 10.42 -2.18
CA ILE A 399 -25.95 10.32 -1.05
C ILE A 399 -27.13 11.25 -1.29
N THR A 400 -28.34 10.69 -1.32
CA THR A 400 -29.60 11.45 -1.33
C THR A 400 -30.36 11.15 -0.06
N VAL A 401 -30.84 12.19 0.62
CA VAL A 401 -31.65 12.05 1.84
C VAL A 401 -33.01 12.68 1.61
N THR A 402 -34.07 12.00 2.03
CA THR A 402 -35.43 12.55 2.09
C THR A 402 -35.85 12.72 3.54
N LYS A 403 -36.62 13.77 3.84
CA LYS A 403 -36.97 14.18 5.22
C LYS A 403 -35.74 14.44 6.10
N ALA A 404 -34.66 15.00 5.53
CA ALA A 404 -33.44 15.28 6.27
C ALA A 404 -33.74 16.21 7.48
N PRO A 405 -33.33 15.85 8.71
CA PRO A 405 -33.45 16.73 9.86
C PRO A 405 -32.51 17.95 9.73
N ALA A 406 -32.77 18.97 10.53
CA ALA A 406 -31.83 20.09 10.68
C ALA A 406 -30.47 19.59 11.17
N ASN A 407 -29.40 20.24 10.73
CA ASN A 407 -28.02 19.91 11.11
C ASN A 407 -27.60 18.47 10.79
N LEU A 408 -28.12 17.88 9.72
CA LEU A 408 -27.62 16.62 9.19
C LEU A 408 -26.34 16.85 8.40
N TYR A 409 -25.32 16.06 8.68
CA TYR A 409 -24.04 16.08 7.97
C TYR A 409 -23.70 14.70 7.45
N LEU A 410 -22.96 14.69 6.34
CA LEU A 410 -22.26 13.54 5.78
C LEU A 410 -20.79 13.64 6.14
N ARG A 411 -20.22 12.59 6.74
CA ARG A 411 -18.78 12.44 6.90
C ARG A 411 -18.23 11.68 5.72
N ILE A 412 -17.52 12.40 4.86
CA ILE A 412 -16.90 11.85 3.65
C ILE A 412 -15.64 11.06 4.01
N ALA A 413 -14.81 11.59 4.92
CA ALA A 413 -13.56 10.96 5.32
C ALA A 413 -13.18 11.30 6.75
N ARG A 414 -12.34 10.45 7.35
CA ARG A 414 -11.64 10.67 8.61
C ARG A 414 -10.19 10.27 8.42
N GLY A 415 -9.27 11.04 8.97
CA GLY A 415 -7.84 10.70 8.96
C GLY A 415 -7.09 11.37 10.11
N THR A 416 -5.83 11.00 10.31
CA THR A 416 -4.92 11.69 11.25
C THR A 416 -4.73 13.16 10.87
N ALA A 417 -4.72 13.45 9.57
CA ALA A 417 -4.78 14.78 8.98
C ALA A 417 -5.64 14.75 7.71
N ILE A 418 -6.22 15.89 7.34
CA ILE A 418 -6.90 16.08 6.05
C ILE A 418 -6.40 17.40 5.48
N THR A 419 -5.79 17.36 4.29
CA THR A 419 -5.19 18.53 3.65
C THR A 419 -5.91 18.86 2.34
N PRO A 420 -6.47 20.07 2.18
CA PRO A 420 -7.00 20.53 0.90
C PRO A 420 -5.88 20.64 -0.14
N ALA A 421 -6.12 20.15 -1.36
CA ALA A 421 -5.21 20.18 -2.50
C ALA A 421 -5.72 21.05 -3.67
N GLY A 422 -6.81 21.81 -3.46
CA GLY A 422 -7.45 22.70 -4.44
C GLY A 422 -8.49 21.99 -5.31
N ASN A 423 -9.39 22.78 -5.92
CA ASN A 423 -10.46 22.29 -6.81
C ASN A 423 -11.31 21.16 -6.19
N GLY A 424 -11.62 21.25 -4.89
CA GLY A 424 -12.36 20.22 -4.17
C GLY A 424 -11.63 18.89 -3.93
N LEU A 425 -10.33 18.80 -4.22
CA LEU A 425 -9.50 17.63 -3.90
C LEU A 425 -8.97 17.74 -2.45
N PHE A 426 -9.04 16.63 -1.71
CA PHE A 426 -8.52 16.49 -0.37
C PHE A 426 -7.61 15.26 -0.26
N VAL A 427 -6.50 15.41 0.44
CA VAL A 427 -5.57 14.32 0.76
C VAL A 427 -5.87 13.84 2.18
N ILE A 428 -6.08 12.53 2.35
CA ILE A 428 -6.49 11.95 3.64
C ILE A 428 -5.32 11.19 4.29
N GLY A 429 -5.13 11.43 5.59
CA GLY A 429 -4.08 10.82 6.40
C GLY A 429 -2.68 11.23 5.95
N ASP A 430 -1.73 10.32 6.08
CA ASP A 430 -0.39 10.46 5.49
C ASP A 430 -0.41 10.03 4.02
N LYS A 431 -1.15 10.77 3.18
CA LYS A 431 -1.28 10.51 1.73
C LYS A 431 -1.69 9.06 1.44
N GLY A 432 -2.70 8.59 2.17
CA GLY A 432 -3.22 7.23 2.04
C GLY A 432 -4.24 7.06 0.91
N TYR A 433 -5.05 8.09 0.68
CA TYR A 433 -5.98 8.19 -0.45
C TYR A 433 -6.44 9.64 -0.63
N TYR A 434 -7.13 9.90 -1.74
CA TYR A 434 -7.75 11.18 -2.06
C TYR A 434 -9.27 11.11 -2.02
N VAL A 435 -9.87 12.27 -1.74
CA VAL A 435 -11.29 12.52 -1.93
C VAL A 435 -11.46 13.69 -2.88
N GLN A 436 -12.23 13.50 -3.94
CA GLN A 436 -12.65 14.56 -4.84
C GLN A 436 -14.13 14.89 -4.57
N THR A 437 -14.42 16.14 -4.22
CA THR A 437 -15.79 16.65 -4.06
C THR A 437 -15.93 17.98 -4.81
N ASP A 438 -17.14 18.54 -4.84
CA ASP A 438 -17.46 19.82 -5.48
C ASP A 438 -17.67 20.89 -4.41
N GLU A 439 -17.08 22.07 -4.61
CA GLU A 439 -17.16 23.20 -3.69
C GLU A 439 -18.61 23.67 -3.48
N LYS A 440 -19.53 23.42 -4.41
CA LYS A 440 -20.96 23.72 -4.25
C LYS A 440 -21.60 23.01 -3.06
N PHE A 441 -21.04 21.87 -2.64
CA PHE A 441 -21.50 21.15 -1.46
C PHE A 441 -20.99 21.76 -0.15
N LYS A 442 -20.13 22.79 -0.22
CA LYS A 442 -19.53 23.46 0.93
C LYS A 442 -18.82 22.48 1.90
N PRO A 443 -17.92 21.63 1.39
CA PRO A 443 -17.16 20.73 2.24
C PRO A 443 -16.26 21.53 3.20
N PHE A 444 -16.13 21.06 4.44
CA PHE A 444 -15.23 21.66 5.42
C PHE A 444 -14.50 20.59 6.23
N VAL A 445 -13.28 20.92 6.66
CA VAL A 445 -12.48 20.05 7.53
C VAL A 445 -12.72 20.46 8.98
N ARG A 446 -13.19 19.52 9.78
CA ARG A 446 -13.30 19.64 11.23
C ARG A 446 -12.07 19.00 11.88
N TYR A 447 -11.47 19.68 12.84
CA TYR A 447 -10.29 19.21 13.56
C TYR A 447 -10.64 18.83 14.99
N SER A 448 -10.16 17.67 15.44
CA SER A 448 -10.33 17.19 16.82
C SER A 448 -9.03 16.60 17.36
N LYS A 449 -8.97 16.36 18.68
CA LYS A 449 -7.85 15.61 19.29
C LYS A 449 -7.69 14.18 18.72
N SER A 450 -8.74 13.63 18.13
CA SER A 450 -8.80 12.26 17.61
C SER A 450 -8.56 12.15 16.08
N GLY A 451 -8.19 13.26 15.45
CA GLY A 451 -7.96 13.39 14.00
C GLY A 451 -8.86 14.45 13.34
N SER A 452 -8.79 14.49 12.02
CA SER A 452 -9.56 15.38 11.15
C SER A 452 -10.70 14.64 10.46
N GLU A 453 -11.79 15.35 10.18
CA GLU A 453 -12.96 14.84 9.47
C GLU A 453 -13.34 15.78 8.33
N LEU A 454 -13.65 15.23 7.16
CA LEU A 454 -14.19 15.99 6.03
C LEU A 454 -15.70 15.85 6.02
N LEU A 455 -16.39 16.96 6.25
CA LEU A 455 -17.84 17.01 6.44
C LEU A 455 -18.52 17.83 5.35
N VAL A 456 -19.75 17.44 5.00
CA VAL A 456 -20.64 18.18 4.10
C VAL A 456 -22.03 18.28 4.74
N PRO A 457 -22.67 19.47 4.77
CA PRO A 457 -24.06 19.60 5.19
C PRO A 457 -25.00 18.92 4.18
N VAL A 458 -26.01 18.21 4.69
CA VAL A 458 -26.98 17.48 3.87
C VAL A 458 -28.37 18.08 4.06
N THR A 459 -29.08 18.29 2.96
CA THR A 459 -30.47 18.77 2.95
C THR A 459 -31.34 17.82 2.12
N SER A 460 -32.65 17.85 2.33
CA SER A 460 -33.58 17.03 1.55
C SER A 460 -33.41 17.24 0.04
N ASP A 461 -33.46 16.15 -0.71
CA ASP A 461 -33.58 16.08 -2.18
C ASP A 461 -32.43 16.74 -2.98
N LYS A 462 -31.32 17.08 -2.31
CA LYS A 462 -30.07 17.54 -2.96
C LYS A 462 -28.99 16.47 -2.83
N PRO A 463 -28.69 15.71 -3.89
CA PRO A 463 -27.68 14.67 -3.82
C PRO A 463 -26.29 15.25 -3.58
N VAL A 464 -25.58 14.74 -2.58
CA VAL A 464 -24.16 15.03 -2.35
C VAL A 464 -23.34 13.99 -3.11
N ASN A 465 -22.39 14.46 -3.93
CA ASN A 465 -21.56 13.60 -4.77
C ASN A 465 -20.09 13.80 -4.42
N TYR A 466 -19.34 12.71 -4.32
CA TYR A 466 -17.89 12.73 -4.18
C TYR A 466 -17.29 11.45 -4.75
N SER A 467 -15.98 11.47 -4.99
CA SER A 467 -15.22 10.28 -5.41
C SER A 467 -14.09 9.99 -4.44
N ILE A 468 -13.82 8.71 -4.23
CA ILE A 468 -12.66 8.23 -3.47
C ILE A 468 -11.67 7.65 -4.47
N ILE A 469 -10.43 8.12 -4.40
CA ILE A 469 -9.36 7.78 -5.35
C ILE A 469 -8.17 7.29 -4.53
N TRP A 470 -7.68 6.09 -4.79
CA TRP A 470 -6.63 5.47 -3.97
C TRP A 470 -5.64 4.66 -4.79
#